data_AF-A0A482RHF7-F1
#
_entry.id   AF-A0A482RHF7-F1
#
_cell.length_a   1.000
_cell.length_b   1.000
_cell.length_c   1.000
_cell.angle_alpha   90.00
_cell.angle_beta   90.00
_cell.angle_gamma   90.00
#
_symmetry.space_group_name_H-M   'P 1'
#
loop_
_entity.id
_entity.type
_entity.pdbx_description
1 polymer ?
#
loop_
_entity_poly.entity_id
_entity_poly.type
_entity_poly.pdbx_seq_one_letter_code
_entity_poly.pdbx_strand_id
1 'polypeptide(L)'
;MVRQAEGDRSYHAFYYLLAGASPDLKRTLRLEAPEAYNYLSNEYRKVTGVNDALQFRALTACMNMLGMTEKVQQSIWRVLAVVLHLGNVEFASEGEREAAYN
;
A
#
# COMPACT_ATOMS: atom_id res chain seq x y z
N MET A 1 15.16 1.36 -16.33
CA MET A 1 14.99 0.34 -15.28
C MET A 1 16.23 0.35 -14.42
N VAL A 2 16.13 0.88 -13.21
CA VAL A 2 17.25 0.93 -12.24
C VAL A 2 17.33 -0.46 -11.60
N ARG A 3 18.52 -1.09 -11.65
CA ARG A 3 18.79 -2.33 -10.92
C ARG A 3 18.61 -2.06 -9.43
N GLN A 4 17.67 -2.76 -8.79
CA GLN A 4 17.53 -2.75 -7.34
C GLN A 4 18.69 -3.54 -6.72
N ALA A 5 19.34 -2.96 -5.71
CA ALA A 5 20.31 -3.67 -4.88
C ALA A 5 19.60 -4.82 -4.13
N GLU A 6 20.33 -5.88 -3.79
CA GLU A 6 19.77 -6.95 -2.95
C GLU A 6 19.24 -6.36 -1.63
N GLY A 7 17.91 -6.36 -1.47
CA GLY A 7 17.22 -5.82 -0.30
C GLY A 7 16.40 -4.56 -0.55
N ASP A 8 16.50 -3.91 -1.72
CA ASP A 8 15.60 -2.83 -2.10
C ASP A 8 14.24 -3.40 -2.52
N ARG A 9 13.21 -3.14 -1.72
CA ARG A 9 11.82 -3.36 -2.10
C ARG A 9 11.31 -2.14 -2.87
N SER A 10 10.56 -2.37 -3.94
CA SER A 10 9.86 -1.28 -4.61
C SER A 10 8.78 -0.69 -3.69
N TYR A 11 8.41 0.57 -3.90
CA TYR A 11 7.17 1.16 -3.34
C TYR A 11 7.05 1.21 -1.81
N HIS A 12 8.06 1.74 -1.11
CA HIS A 12 8.07 1.89 0.35
C HIS A 12 6.82 2.55 0.96
N ALA A 13 6.20 3.50 0.25
CA ALA A 13 5.04 4.23 0.73
C ALA A 13 3.84 3.31 1.06
N PHE A 14 3.67 2.19 0.33
CA PHE A 14 2.61 1.22 0.64
C PHE A 14 2.88 0.51 1.96
N TYR A 15 4.11 0.04 2.18
CA TYR A 15 4.49 -0.61 3.44
C TYR A 15 4.38 0.34 4.63
N TYR A 16 4.79 1.61 4.45
CA TYR A 16 4.64 2.63 5.49
C TYR A 16 3.17 2.85 5.84
N LEU A 17 2.31 3.00 4.83
CA LEU A 17 0.87 3.18 5.03
C LEU A 17 0.26 1.97 5.76
N LEU A 18 0.52 0.74 5.28
CA LEU A 18 -0.03 -0.48 5.86
C LEU A 18 0.46 -0.74 7.29
N ALA A 19 1.72 -0.42 7.59
CA ALA A 19 2.28 -0.62 8.92
C ALA A 19 1.90 0.50 9.91
N GLY A 20 1.94 1.75 9.47
CA GLY A 20 1.90 2.93 10.34
C GLY A 20 0.58 3.69 10.43
N ALA A 21 -0.36 3.45 9.50
CA ALA A 21 -1.67 4.10 9.56
C ALA A 21 -2.41 3.78 10.86
N SER A 22 -3.18 4.74 11.39
CA SER A 22 -4.04 4.50 12.54
C SER A 22 -5.14 3.47 12.21
N PRO A 23 -5.72 2.78 13.21
CA PRO A 23 -6.84 1.86 12.98
C PRO A 23 -8.01 2.52 12.23
N ASP A 24 -8.35 3.77 12.57
CA ASP A 24 -9.40 4.52 11.90
C ASP A 24 -9.08 4.84 10.44
N LEU A 25 -7.82 5.20 10.15
CA LEU A 25 -7.38 5.44 8.78
C LEU A 25 -7.41 4.15 7.96
N LYS A 26 -6.93 3.03 8.52
CA LYS A 26 -7.00 1.71 7.86
C LYS A 26 -8.44 1.32 7.56
N ARG A 27 -9.35 1.51 8.52
CA ARG A 27 -10.80 1.26 8.33
C ARG A 27 -11.39 2.15 7.25
N THR A 28 -11.06 3.44 7.25
CA THR A 28 -11.57 4.42 6.27
C THR A 28 -11.11 4.10 4.85
N LEU A 29 -9.86 3.64 4.71
CA LEU A 29 -9.24 3.30 3.43
C LEU A 29 -9.44 1.83 3.02
N ARG A 30 -10.11 1.03 3.86
CA ARG A 30 -10.31 -0.42 3.69
C ARG A 30 -8.99 -1.16 3.47
N LEU A 31 -7.99 -0.85 4.29
CA LEU A 31 -6.68 -1.47 4.19
C LEU A 31 -6.64 -2.81 4.91
N GLU A 32 -6.08 -3.81 4.24
CA GLU A 32 -5.88 -5.18 4.74
C GLU A 32 -4.39 -5.45 5.01
N ALA A 33 -4.05 -6.69 5.35
CA ALA A 33 -2.66 -7.10 5.52
C ALA A 33 -1.90 -7.04 4.16
N PRO A 34 -0.58 -6.80 4.15
CA PRO A 34 0.20 -6.70 2.90
C PRO A 34 0.02 -7.88 1.95
N GLU A 35 -0.18 -9.08 2.49
CA GLU A 35 -0.37 -10.32 1.76
C GLU A 35 -1.66 -10.34 0.93
N ALA A 36 -2.64 -9.49 1.26
CA ALA A 36 -3.89 -9.36 0.52
C ALA A 36 -3.75 -8.54 -0.78
N TYR A 37 -2.59 -7.94 -1.05
CA TYR A 37 -2.39 -7.08 -2.22
C TYR A 37 -1.43 -7.71 -3.23
N ASN A 38 -1.89 -7.92 -4.46
CA ASN A 38 -1.12 -8.52 -5.55
C ASN A 38 0.15 -7.72 -5.90
N TYR A 39 0.10 -6.40 -5.76
CA TYR A 39 1.29 -5.55 -5.95
C TYR A 39 2.37 -5.75 -4.88
N LEU A 40 2.04 -6.34 -3.75
CA LEU A 40 2.96 -6.57 -2.64
C LEU A 40 3.30 -8.04 -2.43
N SER A 41 2.42 -8.98 -2.82
CA SER A 41 2.54 -10.41 -2.50
C SER A 41 3.84 -11.07 -3.00
N ASN A 42 4.35 -10.66 -4.17
CA ASN A 42 5.60 -11.20 -4.73
C ASN A 42 6.87 -10.53 -4.20
N GLU A 43 6.74 -9.34 -3.59
CA GLU A 43 7.86 -8.55 -3.08
C GLU A 43 7.87 -8.43 -1.54
N TYR A 44 6.87 -8.99 -0.86
CA TYR A 44 6.73 -8.86 0.59
C TYR A 44 7.82 -9.65 1.30
N ARG A 45 8.94 -8.95 1.52
CA ARG A 45 10.01 -9.34 2.42
C ARG A 45 10.07 -8.30 3.52
N LYS A 46 9.93 -8.76 4.78
CA LYS A 46 10.33 -7.93 5.92
C LYS A 46 11.81 -7.61 5.75
N VAL A 47 12.12 -6.34 5.55
CA VAL A 47 13.51 -5.87 5.46
C VAL A 47 14.05 -5.75 6.88
N THR A 48 15.03 -6.58 7.20
CA THR A 48 15.68 -6.59 8.51
C THR A 48 16.22 -5.19 8.85
N GLY A 49 15.90 -4.68 10.04
CA GLY A 49 16.36 -3.37 10.51
C GLY A 49 15.49 -2.18 10.08
N VAL A 50 14.43 -2.37 9.29
CA VAL A 50 13.49 -1.29 8.93
C VAL A 50 12.20 -1.39 9.74
N ASN A 51 11.82 -0.29 10.39
CA ASN A 51 10.52 -0.15 11.06
C ASN A 51 9.58 0.73 10.22
N ASP A 52 8.71 0.10 9.44
CA ASP A 52 7.80 0.78 8.52
C ASP A 52 6.82 1.72 9.20
N ALA A 53 6.37 1.38 10.41
CA ALA A 53 5.51 2.26 11.19
C ALA A 53 6.24 3.53 11.64
N LEU A 54 7.54 3.42 11.96
CA LEU A 54 8.37 4.59 12.27
C LEU A 54 8.57 5.45 11.02
N GLN A 55 8.82 4.84 9.86
CA GLN A 55 8.98 5.56 8.60
C GLN A 55 7.69 6.28 8.16
N PHE A 56 6.53 5.69 8.39
CA PHE A 56 5.24 6.35 8.19
C PHE A 56 5.09 7.63 9.03
N ARG A 57 5.47 7.56 10.32
CA ARG A 57 5.44 8.72 11.22
C ARG A 57 6.40 9.80 10.78
N ALA A 58 7.62 9.42 10.39
CA ALA A 58 8.61 10.35 9.85
C ALA A 58 8.12 11.05 8.58
N LEU A 59 7.53 10.29 7.65
CA LEU A 59 6.94 10.83 6.42
C LEU A 59 5.78 11.79 6.72
N THR A 60 4.88 11.41 7.63
CA THR A 60 3.76 12.26 8.07
C THR A 60 4.25 13.55 8.72
N ALA A 61 5.27 13.47 9.58
CA ALA A 61 5.90 14.63 10.20
C ALA A 61 6.54 15.56 9.15
N CYS A 62 7.22 14.99 8.14
CA CYS A 62 7.78 15.76 7.02
C CYS A 62 6.68 16.49 6.23
N MET A 63 5.57 15.83 5.90
CA MET A 63 4.43 16.48 5.24
C MET A 63 3.87 17.64 6.07
N ASN A 64 3.76 17.48 7.39
CA ASN A 64 3.35 18.55 8.30
C ASN A 64 4.34 19.73 8.27
N MET A 65 5.64 19.47 8.32
CA MET A 65 6.69 20.51 8.26
C MET A 65 6.66 21.28 6.93
N LEU A 66 6.29 20.61 5.84
CA LEU A 66 6.10 21.22 4.52
C LEU A 66 4.77 21.97 4.37
N GLY A 67 3.96 22.06 5.43
CA GLY A 67 2.68 22.78 5.43
C GLY A 67 1.55 22.04 4.71
N MET A 68 1.69 20.74 4.46
CA MET A 68 0.60 19.96 3.87
C MET A 68 -0.53 19.80 4.89
N THR A 69 -1.72 20.30 4.55
CA THR A 69 -2.90 20.15 5.39
C THR A 69 -3.27 18.67 5.54
N GLU A 70 -3.98 18.34 6.63
CA GLU A 70 -4.50 16.98 6.84
C GLU A 70 -5.34 16.50 5.65
N LYS A 71 -6.16 17.37 5.05
CA LYS A 71 -6.96 17.04 3.86
C LYS A 71 -6.09 16.59 2.67
N VAL A 72 -4.96 17.24 2.46
CA VAL A 72 -4.01 16.86 1.40
C VAL A 72 -3.37 15.52 1.72
N GLN A 73 -2.92 15.31 2.95
CA GLN A 73 -2.32 14.04 3.39
C GLN A 73 -3.31 12.88 3.25
N GLN A 74 -4.56 13.07 3.68
CA GLN A 74 -5.64 12.10 3.50
C GLN A 74 -5.91 11.78 2.02
N SER A 75 -5.77 12.77 1.14
CA SER A 75 -5.91 12.54 -0.30
C SER A 75 -4.76 11.70 -0.86
N ILE A 76 -3.53 11.96 -0.41
CA ILE A 76 -2.35 11.14 -0.77
C ILE A 76 -2.55 9.68 -0.33
N TRP A 77 -2.96 9.47 0.93
CA TRP A 77 -3.23 8.13 1.46
C TRP A 77 -4.34 7.42 0.70
N ARG A 78 -5.37 8.15 0.28
CA ARG A 78 -6.45 7.62 -0.54
C ARG A 78 -5.97 7.18 -1.92
N VAL A 79 -5.12 7.97 -2.58
CA VAL A 79 -4.54 7.59 -3.87
C VAL A 79 -3.72 6.30 -3.72
N LEU A 80 -2.88 6.19 -2.69
CA LEU A 80 -2.11 4.96 -2.45
C LEU A 80 -3.02 3.75 -2.21
N ALA A 81 -4.07 3.90 -1.40
CA ALA A 81 -5.04 2.84 -1.16
C ALA A 81 -5.76 2.41 -2.45
N VAL A 82 -6.17 3.36 -3.30
CA VAL A 82 -6.79 3.07 -4.60
C VAL A 82 -5.84 2.27 -5.48
N VAL A 83 -4.55 2.63 -5.55
CA VAL A 83 -3.57 1.88 -6.34
C VAL A 83 -3.44 0.45 -5.82
N LEU A 84 -3.37 0.23 -4.50
CA LEU A 84 -3.35 -1.12 -3.92
C LEU A 84 -4.59 -1.94 -4.31
N HIS A 85 -5.77 -1.35 -4.18
CA HIS A 85 -7.04 -2.02 -4.52
C HIS A 85 -7.17 -2.33 -6.01
N LEU A 86 -6.72 -1.44 -6.89
CA LEU A 86 -6.73 -1.68 -8.34
C LEU A 86 -5.82 -2.84 -8.74
N GLY A 87 -4.72 -3.08 -8.01
CA GLY A 87 -3.86 -4.23 -8.24
C GLY A 87 -4.54 -5.59 -8.00
N ASN A 88 -5.63 -5.60 -7.24
CA ASN A 88 -6.41 -6.80 -6.94
C ASN A 88 -7.61 -6.99 -7.89
N VAL A 89 -7.83 -6.07 -8.84
CA VAL A 89 -8.91 -6.22 -9.82
C VAL A 89 -8.50 -7.26 -10.85
N GLU A 90 -9.19 -8.39 -10.84
CA GLU A 90 -9.07 -9.44 -11.84
C GLU A 90 -10.22 -9.36 -12.84
N PHE A 91 -9.89 -9.46 -14.13
CA PHE A 91 -10.89 -9.50 -15.19
C PHE A 91 -11.11 -10.95 -15.59
N ALA A 92 -12.31 -11.47 -15.30
CA ALA A 92 -12.71 -12.78 -15.79
C ALA A 92 -13.11 -12.67 -17.28
N SER A 93 -12.66 -13.64 -18.08
CA SER A 93 -13.17 -13.84 -19.43
C SER A 93 -14.59 -14.44 -19.39
N GLU A 94 -15.38 -14.22 -20.44
CA GLU A 94 -16.78 -14.63 -20.50
C GLU A 94 -16.96 -16.16 -20.30
N GLY A 95 -15.99 -16.97 -20.77
CA GLY A 95 -15.99 -18.42 -20.59
C GLY A 95 -15.66 -18.90 -19.17
N GLU A 96 -14.91 -18.14 -18.38
CA GLU A 96 -14.63 -18.47 -16.96
C GLU A 96 -15.86 -18.20 -16.08
N ARG A 97 -16.70 -17.25 -16.46
CA ARG A 97 -17.95 -16.93 -15.74
C ARG A 97 -19.02 -17.99 -15.95
N GLU A 98 -19.09 -18.62 -17.12
CA GLU A 98 -20.01 -19.75 -17.39
C GLU A 98 -19.59 -21.03 -16.65
N ALA A 99 -18.28 -21.30 -16.52
CA ALA A 99 -17.79 -22.46 -15.78
C ALA A 99 -18.01 -22.37 -14.26
N ALA A 100 -18.06 -21.15 -13.70
CA ALA A 100 -18.31 -20.93 -12.27
C ALA A 100 -19.79 -21.06 -11.86
N TYR A 101 -20.71 -21.20 -12.83
CA TYR A 101 -22.16 -21.31 -12.61
C TYR A 101 -22.70 -22.72 -12.93
N ASN A 102 -21.84 -23.65 -13.33
CA ASN A 102 -22.16 -25.07 -13.52
C ASN A 102 -21.49 -25.92 -12.42
#